data_AF-A0A1B6M4E2-F1
#
_entry.id   AF-A0A1B6M4E2-F1
#
_cell.length_a   1.000
_cell.length_b   1.000
_cell.length_c   1.000
_cell.angle_alpha   90.00
_cell.angle_beta   90.00
_cell.angle_gamma   90.00
#
_symmetry.space_group_name_H-M   'P 1'
#
loop_
_entity.id
_entity.type
_entity.pdbx_description
1 polymer ?
#
loop_
_entity_poly.entity_id
_entity_poly.type
_entity_poly.pdbx_seq_one_letter_code
_entity_poly.pdbx_strand_id
1 'polypeptide(L)'
;MVRSNAEKVEMILFYGEVRRNVHEAVRLFNAPHPDTPIDRAYIKRLVQKFSTTFSVKEAPRAGRPATTTEDIEIQVLANYAANPHESLRSTALDIGISKDTVH
;
A
#
# COMPACT_ATOMS: atom_id res chain seq x y z
N MET A 1 -5.55 -2.45 -15.82
CA MET A 1 -4.28 -3.15 -16.04
C MET A 1 -3.27 -2.66 -15.02
N VAL A 2 -2.55 -3.57 -14.35
CA VAL A 2 -1.47 -3.19 -13.42
C VAL A 2 -0.19 -3.06 -14.23
N ARG A 3 0.46 -1.90 -14.18
CA ARG A 3 1.77 -1.67 -14.80
C ARG A 3 2.87 -2.19 -13.90
N SER A 4 3.89 -2.76 -14.51
CA SER A 4 5.12 -3.10 -13.82
C SER A 4 5.77 -1.85 -13.21
N ASN A 5 6.60 -2.05 -12.18
CA ASN A 5 7.34 -0.93 -11.59
C ASN A 5 8.33 -0.33 -12.60
N ALA A 6 8.87 -1.13 -13.52
CA ALA A 6 9.77 -0.66 -14.57
C ALA A 6 9.04 0.31 -15.53
N GLU A 7 7.87 -0.07 -16.05
CA GLU A 7 7.05 0.81 -16.90
C GLU A 7 6.67 2.11 -16.18
N LYS A 8 6.35 2.05 -14.87
CA LYS A 8 6.05 3.26 -14.09
C LYS A 8 7.26 4.18 -13.93
N VAL A 9 8.45 3.61 -13.71
CA VAL A 9 9.70 4.40 -13.66
C VAL A 9 9.95 5.05 -15.02
N GLU A 10 9.82 4.29 -16.11
CA GLU A 10 9.95 4.81 -17.47
C GLU A 10 9.00 5.99 -17.74
N MET A 11 7.73 5.88 -17.36
CA MET A 11 6.77 7.00 -17.47
C MET A 11 7.22 8.26 -16.73
N ILE A 12 7.82 8.11 -15.54
CA ILE A 12 8.35 9.24 -14.76
C ILE A 12 9.58 9.84 -15.44
N LEU A 13 10.45 9.01 -16.01
CA LEU A 13 11.63 9.46 -16.76
C LEU A 13 11.21 10.25 -18.01
N PHE A 14 10.30 9.73 -18.83
CA PHE A 14 9.76 10.46 -19.97
C PHE A 14 9.11 11.78 -19.56
N TYR A 15 8.33 11.79 -18.48
CA TYR A 15 7.74 13.01 -17.94
C TYR A 15 8.81 14.05 -17.55
N GLY A 16 9.92 13.63 -16.96
CA GLY A 16 11.06 14.49 -16.67
C GLY A 16 11.75 15.02 -17.93
N GLU A 17 12.02 14.14 -18.89
CA GLU A 17 12.71 14.43 -20.15
C GLU A 17 11.98 15.48 -20.98
N VAL A 18 10.65 15.37 -21.09
CA VAL A 18 9.81 16.29 -21.86
C VAL A 18 9.41 17.54 -21.06
N ARG A 19 10.23 17.94 -20.08
CA ARG A 19 10.03 19.13 -19.24
C ARG A 19 8.63 19.18 -18.62
N ARG A 20 8.17 18.05 -18.10
CA ARG A 20 6.88 17.91 -17.39
C ARG A 20 5.65 18.10 -18.30
N ASN A 21 5.80 17.95 -19.61
CA ASN A 21 4.69 17.92 -20.54
C ASN A 21 4.01 16.53 -20.55
N VAL A 22 2.84 16.43 -19.90
CA VAL A 22 2.08 15.17 -19.81
C VAL A 22 1.68 14.63 -21.19
N HIS A 23 1.39 15.51 -22.16
CA HIS A 23 0.95 15.07 -23.49
C HIS A 23 2.08 14.36 -24.23
N GLU A 24 3.26 14.97 -24.23
CA GLU A 24 4.45 14.40 -24.87
C GLU A 24 4.91 13.13 -24.17
N ALA A 25 4.86 13.08 -22.83
CA ALA A 25 5.22 11.88 -22.07
C ALA A 25 4.32 10.68 -22.42
N VAL A 26 3.00 10.90 -22.52
CA VAL A 26 2.05 9.86 -22.95
C VAL A 26 2.34 9.43 -24.40
N ARG A 27 2.63 10.37 -25.30
CA ARG A 27 2.94 10.06 -26.70
C ARG A 27 4.19 9.20 -26.81
N LEU A 28 5.26 9.56 -26.10
CA LEU A 28 6.52 8.80 -26.08
C LEU A 28 6.34 7.42 -25.49
N PHE A 29 5.58 7.28 -24.39
CA PHE A 29 5.33 5.98 -23.77
C PHE A 29 4.45 5.08 -24.63
N ASN A 30 3.39 5.61 -25.24
CA ASN A 30 2.43 4.81 -26.02
C ASN A 30 2.98 4.36 -27.38
N ALA A 31 3.95 5.09 -27.96
CA ALA A 31 4.52 4.74 -29.27
C ALA A 31 5.11 3.31 -29.33
N PRO A 32 5.93 2.86 -28.36
CA PRO A 32 6.38 1.47 -28.30
C PRO A 32 5.37 0.50 -27.64
N HIS A 33 4.27 1.00 -27.05
CA HIS A 33 3.26 0.19 -26.34
C HIS A 33 1.84 0.35 -26.93
N PRO A 34 1.63 0.09 -28.24
CA PRO A 34 0.34 0.34 -28.89
C PRO A 34 -0.79 -0.54 -28.36
N ASP A 35 -0.50 -1.76 -27.94
CA ASP A 35 -1.50 -2.72 -27.44
C ASP A 35 -2.01 -2.36 -26.03
N THR A 36 -1.21 -1.60 -25.29
CA THR A 36 -1.53 -1.19 -23.93
C THR A 36 -1.21 0.30 -23.78
N PRO A 37 -2.05 1.20 -24.33
CA PRO A 37 -1.82 2.62 -24.15
C PRO A 37 -2.17 3.04 -22.72
N ILE A 38 -1.57 4.15 -22.28
CA ILE A 38 -1.98 4.88 -21.08
C ILE A 38 -2.62 6.20 -21.46
N ASP A 39 -3.41 6.74 -20.54
CA ASP A 39 -3.98 8.06 -20.66
C ASP A 39 -3.21 9.10 -19.83
N ARG A 40 -3.55 10.37 -20.06
CA ARG A 40 -2.97 11.51 -19.34
C ARG A 40 -3.28 11.47 -17.83
N ALA A 41 -4.45 10.92 -17.46
CA ALA A 41 -4.86 10.83 -16.06
C ALA A 41 -3.99 9.83 -15.28
N TYR A 42 -3.52 8.76 -15.93
CA TYR A 42 -2.62 7.78 -15.36
C TYR A 42 -1.28 8.40 -15.00
N ILE A 43 -0.60 9.07 -15.95
CA ILE A 43 0.68 9.75 -15.68
C ILE A 43 0.53 10.80 -14.57
N LYS A 44 -0.53 11.62 -14.60
CA LYS A 44 -0.75 12.63 -13.55
C LYS A 44 -0.85 12.00 -12.16
N ARG A 45 -1.63 10.92 -12.01
CA ARG A 45 -1.77 10.21 -10.73
C ARG A 45 -0.46 9.57 -10.29
N LEU A 46 0.29 8.98 -11.22
CA LEU A 46 1.58 8.36 -10.95
C LEU A 46 2.61 9.38 -10.47
N VAL A 47 2.75 10.50 -11.18
CA VAL A 47 3.66 11.60 -10.81
C VAL A 47 3.28 12.19 -9.47
N GLN A 48 1.99 12.45 -9.22
CA GLN A 48 1.53 12.96 -7.93
C GLN A 48 1.90 12.00 -6.79
N LYS A 49 1.58 10.71 -6.95
CA LYS A 49 1.92 9.68 -5.96
C LYS A 49 3.42 9.61 -5.72
N PHE A 50 4.22 9.60 -6.79
CA PHE A 50 5.67 9.55 -6.69
C PHE A 50 6.22 10.80 -5.99
N SER A 51 5.66 11.98 -6.25
CA SER A 51 6.10 13.23 -5.63
C SER A 51 5.84 13.27 -4.12
N THR A 52 4.79 12.55 -3.66
CA THR A 52 4.45 12.47 -2.24
C THR A 52 5.18 11.33 -1.52
N THR A 53 5.39 10.19 -2.19
CA THR A 53 5.84 8.94 -1.54
C THR A 53 7.24 8.50 -1.95
N PHE A 54 7.84 9.13 -2.97
CA PHE A 54 9.08 8.71 -3.63
C PHE A 54 9.08 7.24 -4.07
N SER A 55 7.89 6.68 -4.34
CA SER A 55 7.72 5.26 -4.66
C SER A 55 6.72 5.05 -5.79
N VAL A 56 7.06 4.11 -6.68
CA VAL A 56 6.16 3.61 -7.75
C VAL A 56 5.44 2.32 -7.35
N LYS A 57 5.85 1.72 -6.22
CA LYS A 57 5.24 0.48 -5.71
C LYS A 57 3.77 0.75 -5.40
N GLU A 58 2.92 -0.24 -5.64
CA GLU A 58 1.53 -0.11 -5.21
C GLU A 58 1.46 0.10 -3.70
N ALA A 59 0.55 0.96 -3.27
CA ALA A 59 0.25 1.03 -1.85
C ALA A 59 -0.32 -0.33 -1.44
N PRO A 60 0.04 -0.86 -0.28
CA PRO A 60 -0.69 -2.00 0.26
C PRO A 60 -2.18 -1.63 0.25
N ARG A 61 -3.01 -2.55 -0.26
CA ARG A 61 -4.46 -2.33 -0.28
C ARG A 61 -4.87 -2.04 1.16
N ALA A 62 -5.63 -0.97 1.37
CA ALA A 62 -6.25 -0.73 2.65
C ALA A 62 -7.15 -1.95 2.95
N GLY A 63 -6.65 -2.85 3.78
CA GLY A 63 -7.42 -3.96 4.29
C GLY A 63 -8.47 -3.47 5.28
N ARG A 64 -9.20 -4.41 5.88
CA ARG A 64 -9.98 -4.10 7.07
C ARG A 64 -9.02 -3.53 8.13
N PRO A 65 -9.34 -2.38 8.77
CA PRO A 65 -8.53 -1.85 9.86
C PRO A 65 -8.33 -2.94 10.91
N ALA A 66 -7.08 -3.17 11.33
CA ALA A 66 -6.82 -4.06 12.45
C ALA A 66 -7.47 -3.46 13.70
N THR A 67 -8.25 -4.27 14.42
CA THR A 67 -8.72 -3.91 15.77
C THR A 67 -7.57 -3.98 16.78
N THR A 68 -6.50 -4.68 16.42
CA THR A 68 -5.27 -4.82 17.19
C THR A 68 -4.46 -3.53 17.14
N THR A 69 -4.24 -2.93 18.31
CA THR A 69 -3.26 -1.86 18.53
C THR A 69 -2.04 -2.43 19.25
N GLU A 70 -0.92 -1.71 19.23
CA GLU A 70 0.30 -2.09 19.97
C GLU A 70 0.01 -2.31 21.47
N ASP A 71 -0.84 -1.47 22.08
CA ASP A 71 -1.26 -1.62 23.47
C ASP A 71 -1.98 -2.95 23.73
N ILE A 72 -2.84 -3.38 22.79
CA ILE A 72 -3.57 -4.65 22.88
C ILE A 72 -2.59 -5.82 22.77
N GLU A 73 -1.61 -5.75 21.86
CA GLU A 73 -0.57 -6.79 21.71
C GLU A 73 0.24 -6.94 22.99
N ILE A 74 0.66 -5.81 23.59
CA ILE A 74 1.40 -5.80 24.85
C ILE A 74 0.57 -6.42 25.97
N GLN A 75 -0.73 -6.10 26.07
CA GLN A 75 -1.61 -6.67 27.09
C GLN A 75 -1.80 -8.19 26.92
N VAL A 76 -1.98 -8.67 25.68
CA VAL A 76 -2.07 -10.10 25.38
C VAL A 76 -0.77 -10.82 25.78
N LEU A 77 0.39 -10.27 25.41
CA LEU A 77 1.70 -10.84 25.75
C LEU A 77 1.95 -10.85 27.27
N ALA A 78 1.59 -9.77 27.97
CA ALA A 78 1.73 -9.68 29.42
C ALA A 78 0.83 -10.68 30.15
N ASN A 79 -0.42 -10.84 29.70
CA ASN A 79 -1.35 -11.83 30.25
C ASN A 79 -0.81 -13.26 30.03
N TYR A 80 -0.31 -13.58 28.82
CA TYR A 80 0.25 -14.91 28.54
C TYR A 80 1.52 -15.20 29.35
N ALA A 81 2.38 -14.18 29.55
CA ALA A 81 3.57 -14.31 30.39
C ALA A 81 3.22 -14.55 31.87
N ALA A 82 2.16 -13.92 32.37
CA ALA A 82 1.69 -14.11 33.74
C ALA A 82 0.91 -15.42 33.93
N ASN A 83 0.08 -15.80 32.96
CA ASN A 83 -0.85 -16.94 33.01
C ASN A 83 -0.77 -17.80 31.74
N PRO A 84 0.29 -18.61 31.55
CA PRO A 84 0.51 -19.35 30.29
C PRO A 84 -0.57 -20.38 29.92
N HIS A 85 -1.37 -20.79 30.90
CA HIS A 85 -2.45 -21.78 30.74
C HIS A 85 -3.85 -21.14 30.67
N GLU A 86 -3.93 -19.82 30.71
CA GLU A 86 -5.19 -19.11 30.60
C GLU A 86 -5.79 -19.28 29.19
N SER A 87 -7.11 -19.46 29.14
CA SER A 87 -7.79 -19.65 27.86
C SER A 87 -7.84 -18.34 27.09
N LEU A 88 -7.70 -18.39 25.76
CA LEU A 88 -7.82 -17.22 24.88
C LEU A 88 -9.12 -16.43 25.10
N ARG A 89 -10.20 -17.11 25.51
CA ARG A 89 -11.50 -16.48 25.80
C ARG A 89 -11.45 -15.62 27.06
N SER A 90 -10.69 -16.05 28.08
CA SER A 90 -10.50 -15.32 29.34
C SER A 90 -9.67 -14.07 29.09
N THR A 91 -8.51 -14.23 28.45
CA THR A 91 -7.64 -13.11 28.04
C THR A 91 -8.38 -12.08 27.18
N ALA A 92 -9.20 -12.53 26.21
CA ALA A 92 -9.99 -11.63 25.38
C ALA A 92 -11.05 -10.85 26.18
N LEU A 93 -11.69 -11.49 27.16
CA LEU A 93 -12.66 -10.84 28.04
C LEU A 93 -11.99 -9.78 28.92
N ASP A 94 -10.83 -10.10 29.50
CA ASP A 94 -10.08 -9.21 30.38
C ASP A 94 -9.57 -7.96 29.65
N ILE A 95 -9.14 -8.12 28.39
CA ILE A 95 -8.65 -7.03 27.55
C ILE A 95 -9.81 -6.28 26.84
N GLY A 96 -11.01 -6.88 26.79
CA GLY A 96 -12.18 -6.28 26.15
C GLY A 96 -12.16 -6.36 24.62
N ILE A 97 -11.54 -7.40 24.06
CA ILE A 97 -11.42 -7.63 22.60
C ILE A 97 -12.14 -8.91 22.17
N SER A 98 -12.32 -9.08 20.86
CA SER A 98 -12.83 -10.35 20.32
C SER A 98 -11.82 -11.46 20.58
N LYS A 99 -12.30 -12.66 20.93
CA LYS A 99 -11.43 -13.87 21.02
C LYS A 99 -10.68 -14.11 19.71
N ASP A 100 -11.30 -13.82 18.56
CA ASP A 100 -10.70 -13.99 17.23
C ASP A 100 -9.60 -12.95 16.95
N THR A 101 -9.42 -11.94 17.81
CA THR A 101 -8.30 -10.98 17.76
C THR A 101 -7.07 -11.49 18.52
N VAL A 102 -7.24 -12.45 19.44
CA VAL A 102 -6.14 -13.04 20.23
C VAL A 102 -5.47 -14.22 19.50
N HIS A 103 -6.20 -14.90 18.61
CA HIS A 103 -5.71 -16.01 17.77
C HIS A 103 -5.05 -15.50 16.49
#